data_AF-A0A4Q3V5G2-F1
#
_entry.id   AF-A0A4Q3V5G2-F1
#
_cell.length_a   1.000
_cell.length_b   1.000
_cell.length_c   1.000
_cell.angle_alpha   90.00
_cell.angle_beta   90.00
_cell.angle_gamma   90.00
#
_symmetry.space_group_name_H-M   'P 1'
#
loop_
_entity.id
_entity.type
_entity.pdbx_description
1 polymer ?
#
loop_
_entity_poly.entity_id
_entity_poly.type
_entity_poly.pdbx_seq_one_letter_code
_entity_poly.pdbx_strand_id
1 'polypeptide(L)'
;MDYSADIKKLPRHFLPGDFVVKDWAALEPFFKDLDTRTIESPQDLERWLKDVNELEAAVSEDACWRQIRMTCDTENKELEQAFNFFMMEIQPKIQPYADRLNRKLIESSYTAELDKNKFFTYLRNVKKNIDLFREANIPLQAEMSVEAQRFGMIAGKMTVEVNGQEYTLQQAAKFLEDPNRDLRESVYRKISERRLADKNELNHLFTSLLQKRHQVALNAGFENYRDFRFIELGRFDYSKEACYQFHDAVKLHVMPLVNKLYEAKKTRLGLSTLRPWDIDAEPEGIKPLRPFQTGEELIEKTIQCFNQLRPFFGDCLRKMKSMGHLDLESRKGKAPGGYNCPLAETGAPFIFMNAAGQLDDVTTMVHEGGHAIHSFLSHDLELHNFKEYPTEIAEVASMSMELF
;
A
#
# COMPACT_ATOMS: atom_id res chain seq x y z
N MET A 1 -17.51 19.81 14.29
CA MET A 1 -17.97 18.68 13.46
C MET A 1 -17.90 17.45 14.34
N ASP A 2 -19.03 16.78 14.53
CA ASP A 2 -19.05 15.46 15.17
C ASP A 2 -18.68 14.44 14.09
N TYR A 3 -17.47 13.89 14.18
CA TYR A 3 -17.03 12.83 13.27
C TYR A 3 -17.64 11.51 13.73
N SER A 4 -18.10 10.68 12.79
CA SER A 4 -18.69 9.37 13.06
C SER A 4 -17.87 8.26 12.43
N ALA A 5 -17.56 7.23 13.22
CA ALA A 5 -16.94 6.01 12.73
C ALA A 5 -17.98 4.96 12.26
N ASP A 6 -19.28 5.28 12.26
CA ASP A 6 -20.33 4.42 11.68
C ASP A 6 -20.31 4.50 10.16
N ILE A 7 -19.19 4.06 9.59
CA ILE A 7 -18.98 4.01 8.15
C ILE A 7 -19.89 2.93 7.54
N LYS A 8 -20.53 3.31 6.44
CA LYS A 8 -21.45 2.46 5.69
C LYS A 8 -20.98 2.37 4.25
N LYS A 9 -21.14 1.17 3.70
CA LYS A 9 -20.96 0.95 2.27
C LYS A 9 -21.88 1.91 1.50
N LEU A 10 -21.32 2.60 0.51
CA LEU A 10 -22.10 3.49 -0.34
C LEU A 10 -23.19 2.69 -1.08
N PRO A 11 -24.44 3.17 -1.13
CA PRO A 11 -25.50 2.48 -1.85
C PRO A 11 -25.18 2.48 -3.35
N ARG A 12 -25.36 1.32 -3.98
CA ARG A 12 -25.23 1.19 -5.43
C ARG A 12 -26.49 1.68 -6.13
N HIS A 13 -26.31 2.43 -7.20
CA HIS A 13 -27.36 2.96 -8.05
C HIS A 13 -27.21 2.55 -9.53
N PHE A 14 -26.02 2.10 -9.93
CA PHE A 14 -25.71 1.65 -11.29
C PHE A 14 -25.52 0.14 -11.35
N LEU A 15 -24.75 -0.41 -10.42
CA LEU A 15 -24.56 -1.83 -10.24
C LEU A 15 -25.70 -2.44 -9.40
N PRO A 16 -26.07 -3.71 -9.61
CA PRO A 16 -26.93 -4.44 -8.69
C PRO A 16 -26.38 -4.42 -7.25
N GLY A 17 -27.26 -4.33 -6.26
CA GLY A 17 -26.88 -4.25 -4.85
C GLY A 17 -26.04 -5.46 -4.38
N ASP A 18 -26.30 -6.64 -4.94
CA ASP A 18 -25.60 -7.90 -4.69
C ASP A 18 -24.55 -8.24 -5.76
N PHE A 19 -24.18 -7.28 -6.62
CA PHE A 19 -23.21 -7.51 -7.69
C PHE A 19 -21.84 -7.95 -7.15
N VAL A 20 -21.27 -8.97 -7.79
CA VAL A 20 -19.95 -9.54 -7.49
C VAL A 20 -19.13 -9.58 -8.77
N VAL A 21 -17.88 -9.13 -8.68
CA VAL A 21 -16.91 -9.19 -9.78
C VAL A 21 -16.44 -10.64 -9.96
N LYS A 22 -17.13 -11.40 -10.81
CA LYS A 22 -16.82 -12.81 -11.06
C LYS A 22 -15.80 -12.99 -12.18
N ASP A 23 -16.07 -12.37 -13.31
CA ASP A 23 -15.29 -12.44 -14.53
C ASP A 23 -15.53 -11.19 -15.40
N TRP A 24 -14.89 -11.13 -16.56
CA TRP A 24 -15.09 -10.05 -17.51
C TRP A 24 -16.52 -10.00 -18.07
N ALA A 25 -17.16 -11.16 -18.31
CA ALA A 25 -18.49 -11.19 -18.91
C ALA A 25 -19.56 -10.55 -18.00
N ALA A 26 -19.37 -10.63 -16.68
CA ALA A 26 -20.21 -9.94 -15.70
C ALA A 26 -20.00 -8.41 -15.69
N LEU A 27 -18.78 -7.94 -15.98
CA LEU A 27 -18.43 -6.50 -15.96
C LEU A 27 -18.70 -5.80 -17.30
N GLU A 28 -18.48 -6.49 -18.40
CA GLU A 28 -18.50 -5.92 -19.75
C GLU A 28 -19.77 -5.14 -20.09
N PRO A 29 -20.99 -5.57 -19.72
CA PRO A 29 -22.20 -4.81 -20.02
C PRO A 29 -22.20 -3.41 -19.41
N PHE A 30 -21.68 -3.25 -18.18
CA PHE A 30 -21.62 -1.96 -17.49
C PHE A 30 -20.59 -1.02 -18.14
N PHE A 31 -19.43 -1.56 -18.52
CA PHE A 31 -18.44 -0.79 -19.26
C PHE A 31 -18.95 -0.39 -20.65
N LYS A 32 -19.65 -1.27 -21.37
CA LYS A 32 -20.27 -0.96 -22.67
C LYS A 32 -21.36 0.10 -22.56
N ASP A 33 -22.20 0.02 -21.52
CA ASP A 33 -23.20 1.05 -21.25
C ASP A 33 -22.52 2.42 -21.06
N LEU A 34 -21.56 2.54 -20.13
CA LEU A 34 -20.86 3.80 -19.88
C LEU A 34 -20.11 4.34 -21.11
N ASP A 35 -19.51 3.45 -21.91
CA ASP A 35 -18.79 3.80 -23.14
C ASP A 35 -19.74 4.34 -24.22
N THR A 36 -20.93 3.77 -24.36
CA THR A 36 -21.89 4.12 -25.44
C THR A 36 -22.98 5.11 -25.04
N ARG A 37 -23.23 5.30 -23.74
CA ARG A 37 -24.29 6.19 -23.22
C ARG A 37 -24.08 7.65 -23.66
N THR A 38 -25.08 8.26 -24.28
CA THR A 38 -25.01 9.68 -24.65
C THR A 38 -25.00 10.58 -23.42
N ILE A 39 -24.25 11.69 -23.49
CA ILE A 39 -24.24 12.75 -22.49
C ILE A 39 -24.79 14.01 -23.18
N GLU A 40 -26.01 14.43 -22.83
CA GLU A 40 -26.74 15.52 -23.52
C GLU A 40 -26.88 16.79 -22.65
N SER A 41 -26.42 16.74 -21.40
CA SER A 41 -26.48 17.85 -20.46
C SER A 41 -25.38 17.76 -19.39
N PRO A 42 -25.11 18.86 -18.66
CA PRO A 42 -24.24 18.82 -17.49
C PRO A 42 -24.71 17.83 -16.42
N GLN A 43 -26.03 17.70 -16.24
CA GLN A 43 -26.62 16.76 -15.29
C GLN A 43 -26.37 15.30 -15.70
N ASP A 44 -26.42 15.01 -17.00
CA ASP A 44 -26.07 13.68 -17.52
C ASP A 44 -24.59 13.37 -17.31
N LEU A 45 -23.69 14.37 -17.48
CA LEU A 45 -22.27 14.20 -17.22
C LEU A 45 -22.01 13.88 -15.74
N GLU A 46 -22.63 14.62 -14.82
CA GLU A 46 -22.53 14.35 -13.38
C GLU A 46 -23.05 12.96 -13.03
N ARG A 47 -24.17 12.54 -13.62
CA ARG A 47 -24.74 11.21 -13.38
C ARG A 47 -23.83 10.11 -13.94
N TRP A 48 -23.33 10.30 -15.17
CA TRP A 48 -22.40 9.38 -15.80
C TRP A 48 -21.10 9.25 -14.99
N LEU A 49 -20.56 10.36 -14.47
CA LEU A 49 -19.39 10.35 -13.59
C LEU A 49 -19.63 9.53 -12.32
N LYS A 50 -20.80 9.66 -11.69
CA LYS A 50 -21.17 8.86 -10.51
C LYS A 50 -21.25 7.37 -10.83
N ASP A 51 -21.82 7.01 -11.98
CA ASP A 51 -21.95 5.62 -12.40
C ASP A 51 -20.59 5.01 -12.77
N VAL A 52 -19.71 5.75 -13.46
CA VAL A 52 -18.30 5.36 -13.68
C VAL A 52 -17.61 5.10 -12.35
N ASN A 53 -17.75 6.04 -11.42
CA ASN A 53 -17.11 5.99 -10.13
C ASN A 53 -17.57 4.81 -9.27
N GLU A 54 -18.86 4.48 -9.30
CA GLU A 54 -19.42 3.32 -8.62
C GLU A 54 -18.84 2.01 -9.18
N LEU A 55 -18.74 1.89 -10.50
CA LEU A 55 -18.13 0.74 -11.16
C LEU A 55 -16.65 0.60 -10.80
N GLU A 56 -15.88 1.69 -10.87
CA GLU A 56 -14.46 1.72 -10.50
C GLU A 56 -14.24 1.33 -9.05
N ALA A 57 -15.04 1.87 -8.11
CA ALA A 57 -14.93 1.54 -6.69
C ALA A 57 -15.19 0.05 -6.44
N ALA A 58 -16.22 -0.54 -7.07
CA ALA A 58 -16.55 -1.96 -6.92
C ALA A 58 -15.45 -2.89 -7.49
N VAL A 59 -14.88 -2.54 -8.65
CA VAL A 59 -13.77 -3.28 -9.24
C VAL A 59 -12.50 -3.15 -8.38
N SER A 60 -12.18 -1.93 -7.95
CA SER A 60 -11.00 -1.63 -7.13
C SER A 60 -11.06 -2.36 -5.79
N GLU A 61 -12.20 -2.35 -5.11
CA GLU A 61 -12.37 -3.06 -3.84
C GLU A 61 -12.29 -4.58 -3.99
N ASP A 62 -12.85 -5.17 -5.06
CA ASP A 62 -12.69 -6.61 -5.33
C ASP A 62 -11.22 -6.99 -5.58
N ALA A 63 -10.50 -6.17 -6.35
CA ALA A 63 -9.06 -6.35 -6.59
C ALA A 63 -8.26 -6.29 -5.28
N CYS A 64 -8.57 -5.31 -4.43
CA CYS A 64 -7.98 -5.16 -3.11
C CYS A 64 -8.21 -6.40 -2.24
N TRP A 65 -9.44 -6.92 -2.17
CA TRP A 65 -9.73 -8.12 -1.38
C TRP A 65 -9.03 -9.37 -1.89
N ARG A 66 -8.86 -9.53 -3.21
CA ARG A 66 -8.05 -10.64 -3.77
C ARG A 66 -6.60 -10.53 -3.34
N GLN A 67 -6.00 -9.33 -3.41
CA GLN A 67 -4.64 -9.09 -2.96
C GLN A 67 -4.50 -9.31 -1.45
N ILE A 68 -5.42 -8.76 -0.64
CA ILE A 68 -5.44 -8.92 0.81
C ILE A 68 -5.42 -10.40 1.17
N ARG A 69 -6.39 -11.18 0.66
CA ARG A 69 -6.49 -12.60 0.98
C ARG A 69 -5.24 -13.37 0.55
N MET A 70 -4.75 -13.15 -0.67
CA MET A 70 -3.53 -13.80 -1.16
C MET A 70 -2.29 -13.42 -0.33
N THR A 71 -2.15 -12.17 0.11
CA THR A 71 -0.99 -11.76 0.93
C THR A 71 -1.10 -12.23 2.38
N CYS A 72 -2.31 -12.42 2.90
CA CYS A 72 -2.56 -13.06 4.21
C CYS A 72 -2.16 -14.53 4.22
N ASP A 73 -2.26 -15.22 3.08
CA ASP A 73 -1.87 -16.63 2.94
C ASP A 73 -1.33 -16.90 1.53
N THR A 74 -0.01 -16.74 1.39
CA THR A 74 0.75 -16.90 0.15
C THR A 74 0.97 -18.37 -0.23
N GLU A 75 0.65 -19.32 0.65
CA GLU A 75 0.75 -20.76 0.36
C GLU A 75 -0.55 -21.30 -0.27
N ASN A 76 -1.66 -20.57 -0.14
CA ASN A 76 -2.94 -20.93 -0.71
C ASN A 76 -3.03 -20.69 -2.22
N LYS A 77 -3.03 -21.78 -2.99
CA LYS A 77 -3.09 -21.76 -4.45
C LYS A 77 -4.39 -21.22 -5.04
N GLU A 78 -5.51 -21.35 -4.34
CA GLU A 78 -6.79 -20.80 -4.81
C GLU A 78 -6.78 -19.27 -4.71
N LEU A 79 -6.21 -18.71 -3.64
CA LEU A 79 -6.07 -17.27 -3.46
C LEU A 79 -5.08 -16.67 -4.47
N GLU A 80 -3.95 -17.35 -4.71
CA GLU A 80 -2.99 -17.00 -5.76
C GLU A 80 -3.67 -16.98 -7.15
N GLN A 81 -4.42 -18.03 -7.48
CA GLN A 81 -5.14 -18.12 -8.76
C GLN A 81 -6.21 -17.04 -8.89
N ALA A 82 -6.94 -16.72 -7.81
CA ALA A 82 -7.96 -15.68 -7.83
C ALA A 82 -7.38 -14.29 -8.10
N PHE A 83 -6.21 -13.97 -7.54
CA PHE A 83 -5.47 -12.74 -7.83
C PHE A 83 -4.93 -12.73 -9.26
N ASN A 84 -4.27 -13.81 -9.68
CA ASN A 84 -3.70 -13.92 -11.02
C ASN A 84 -4.78 -13.84 -12.11
N PHE A 85 -5.94 -14.46 -11.88
CA PHE A 85 -7.09 -14.37 -12.78
C PHE A 85 -7.55 -12.92 -12.94
N PHE A 86 -7.67 -12.16 -11.85
CA PHE A 86 -8.04 -10.75 -11.95
C PHE A 86 -7.00 -9.97 -12.78
N MET A 87 -5.71 -10.13 -12.47
CA MET A 87 -4.63 -9.38 -13.13
C MET A 87 -4.42 -9.76 -14.59
N MET A 88 -4.67 -11.01 -14.98
CA MET A 88 -4.41 -11.50 -16.33
C MET A 88 -5.67 -11.55 -17.22
N GLU A 89 -6.86 -11.72 -16.63
CA GLU A 89 -8.09 -11.95 -17.40
C GLU A 89 -9.13 -10.83 -17.27
N ILE A 90 -9.11 -10.04 -16.18
CA ILE A 90 -10.09 -8.96 -15.96
C ILE A 90 -9.45 -7.61 -16.22
N GLN A 91 -8.40 -7.25 -15.47
CA GLN A 91 -7.74 -5.95 -15.54
C GLN A 91 -7.31 -5.56 -16.97
N PRO A 92 -6.75 -6.46 -17.80
CA PRO A 92 -6.34 -6.12 -19.16
C PRO A 92 -7.51 -5.75 -20.07
N LYS A 93 -8.70 -6.30 -19.81
CA LYS A 93 -9.91 -6.02 -20.59
C LYS A 93 -10.59 -4.73 -20.13
N ILE A 94 -10.40 -4.34 -18.87
CA ILE A 94 -10.86 -3.06 -18.33
C ILE A 94 -10.05 -1.89 -18.90
N GLN A 95 -8.73 -2.02 -19.02
CA GLN A 95 -7.84 -0.91 -19.36
C GLN A 95 -8.22 -0.14 -20.66
N PRO A 96 -8.56 -0.79 -21.79
CA PRO A 96 -9.04 -0.09 -22.98
C PRO A 96 -10.34 0.69 -22.75
N TYR A 97 -11.26 0.15 -21.94
CA TYR A 97 -12.49 0.88 -21.60
C TYR A 97 -12.17 2.07 -20.70
N ALA A 98 -11.29 1.92 -19.71
CA ALA A 98 -10.87 3.03 -18.85
C ALA A 98 -10.28 4.20 -19.66
N ASP A 99 -9.43 3.93 -20.67
CA ASP A 99 -8.93 4.98 -21.58
C ASP A 99 -10.06 5.64 -22.38
N ARG A 100 -11.00 4.86 -22.93
CA ARG A 100 -12.15 5.42 -23.68
C ARG A 100 -13.08 6.26 -22.80
N LEU A 101 -13.37 5.82 -21.57
CA LEU A 101 -14.15 6.59 -20.61
C LEU A 101 -13.42 7.89 -20.23
N ASN A 102 -12.10 7.83 -20.00
CA ASN A 102 -11.29 9.03 -19.77
C ASN A 102 -11.35 10.01 -20.95
N ARG A 103 -11.19 9.53 -22.19
CA ARG A 103 -11.32 10.37 -23.40
C ARG A 103 -12.70 10.98 -23.51
N LYS A 104 -13.75 10.18 -23.31
CA LYS A 104 -15.15 10.63 -23.32
C LYS A 104 -15.41 11.73 -22.30
N LEU A 105 -14.85 11.62 -21.09
CA LEU A 105 -14.89 12.70 -20.11
C LEU A 105 -14.20 13.96 -20.65
N ILE A 106 -12.98 13.87 -21.15
CA ILE A 106 -12.24 15.07 -21.61
C ILE A 106 -12.85 15.71 -22.87
N GLU A 107 -13.44 14.91 -23.76
CA GLU A 107 -14.03 15.34 -25.04
C GLU A 107 -15.45 15.90 -24.90
N SER A 108 -16.15 15.57 -23.81
CA SER A 108 -17.49 16.12 -23.52
C SER A 108 -17.45 17.65 -23.41
N SER A 109 -18.34 18.34 -24.14
CA SER A 109 -18.46 19.80 -24.07
C SER A 109 -18.83 20.31 -22.68
N TYR A 110 -19.52 19.48 -21.89
CA TYR A 110 -19.97 19.83 -20.54
C TYR A 110 -18.85 19.74 -19.49
N THR A 111 -17.69 19.16 -19.83
CA THR A 111 -16.55 19.04 -18.89
C THR A 111 -15.97 20.40 -18.52
N ALA A 112 -16.09 21.40 -19.40
CA ALA A 112 -15.69 22.77 -19.10
C ALA A 112 -16.61 23.47 -18.08
N GLU A 113 -17.82 22.93 -17.87
CA GLU A 113 -18.82 23.45 -16.92
C GLU A 113 -18.66 22.86 -15.51
N LEU A 114 -17.87 21.79 -15.35
CA LEU A 114 -17.54 21.24 -14.04
C LEU A 114 -16.83 22.28 -13.17
N ASP A 115 -17.06 22.21 -11.85
CA ASP A 115 -16.39 23.07 -10.88
C ASP A 115 -14.87 22.93 -11.01
N LYS A 116 -14.22 24.01 -11.45
CA LYS A 116 -12.79 24.02 -11.76
C LYS A 116 -11.91 23.77 -10.56
N ASN A 117 -12.33 24.15 -9.35
CA ASN A 117 -11.54 23.94 -8.14
C ASN A 117 -11.68 22.50 -7.67
N LYS A 118 -12.92 21.98 -7.68
CA LYS A 118 -13.23 20.62 -7.24
C LYS A 118 -12.64 19.56 -8.18
N PHE A 119 -12.69 19.78 -9.48
CA PHE A 119 -12.26 18.81 -10.49
C PHE A 119 -10.83 19.02 -10.99
N PHE A 120 -10.11 20.05 -10.51
CA PHE A 120 -8.78 20.43 -11.02
C PHE A 120 -7.79 19.26 -11.08
N THR A 121 -7.53 18.64 -9.93
CA THR A 121 -6.56 17.55 -9.79
C THR A 121 -7.02 16.31 -10.55
N TYR A 122 -8.30 15.97 -10.44
CA TYR A 122 -8.87 14.81 -11.12
C TYR A 122 -8.73 14.91 -12.65
N LEU A 123 -9.16 16.01 -13.25
CA LEU A 123 -9.05 16.20 -14.71
C LEU A 123 -7.60 16.27 -15.19
N ARG A 124 -6.67 16.76 -14.35
CA ARG A 124 -5.24 16.74 -14.65
C ARG A 124 -4.70 15.31 -14.70
N ASN A 125 -5.07 14.47 -13.74
CA ASN A 125 -4.72 13.04 -13.72
C ASN A 125 -5.33 12.30 -14.92
N VAL A 126 -6.61 12.51 -15.21
CA VAL A 126 -7.29 11.89 -16.37
C VAL A 126 -6.55 12.21 -17.68
N LYS A 127 -6.20 13.48 -17.92
CA LYS A 127 -5.42 13.88 -19.11
C LYS A 127 -4.07 13.16 -19.19
N LYS A 128 -3.38 12.98 -18.06
CA LYS A 128 -2.11 12.25 -18.04
C LYS A 128 -2.28 10.75 -18.25
N ASN A 129 -3.34 10.15 -17.75
CA ASN A 129 -3.65 8.76 -18.04
C ASN A 129 -3.90 8.55 -19.55
N ILE A 130 -4.62 9.46 -20.20
CA ILE A 130 -4.83 9.47 -21.67
C ILE A 130 -3.52 9.61 -22.44
N ASP A 131 -2.66 10.55 -22.04
CA ASP A 131 -1.36 10.80 -22.69
C ASP A 131 -0.46 9.55 -22.64
N LEU A 132 -0.47 8.86 -21.49
CA LEU A 132 0.40 7.72 -21.19
C LEU A 132 -0.16 6.37 -21.67
N PHE A 133 -1.46 6.25 -21.95
CA PHE A 133 -2.08 4.98 -22.31
C PHE A 133 -1.52 4.42 -23.62
N ARG A 134 -1.09 3.16 -23.58
CA ARG A 134 -0.62 2.42 -24.76
C ARG A 134 -1.12 0.98 -24.64
N GLU A 135 -1.84 0.49 -25.64
CA GLU A 135 -2.33 -0.90 -25.64
C GLU A 135 -1.17 -1.92 -25.53
N ALA A 136 -0.01 -1.61 -26.10
CA ALA A 136 1.20 -2.42 -25.98
C ALA A 136 1.70 -2.60 -24.53
N ASN A 137 1.28 -1.74 -23.60
CA ASN A 137 1.66 -1.82 -22.18
C ASN A 137 0.74 -2.72 -21.35
N ILE A 138 -0.46 -3.01 -21.84
CA ILE A 138 -1.47 -3.81 -21.13
C ILE A 138 -0.92 -5.18 -20.68
N PRO A 139 -0.37 -6.04 -21.57
CA PRO A 139 0.15 -7.34 -21.14
C PRO A 139 1.36 -7.20 -20.20
N LEU A 140 2.22 -6.21 -20.43
CA LEU A 140 3.39 -5.96 -19.57
C LEU A 140 2.96 -5.59 -18.14
N GLN A 141 1.94 -4.76 -17.98
CA GLN A 141 1.42 -4.35 -16.69
C GLN A 141 0.75 -5.51 -15.94
N ALA A 142 0.00 -6.35 -16.65
CA ALA A 142 -0.60 -7.58 -16.09
C ALA A 142 0.48 -8.52 -15.55
N GLU A 143 1.49 -8.83 -16.37
CA GLU A 143 2.62 -9.69 -15.98
C GLU A 143 3.41 -9.11 -14.81
N MET A 144 3.71 -7.81 -14.84
CA MET A 144 4.40 -7.14 -13.73
C MET A 144 3.61 -7.20 -12.42
N SER A 145 2.28 -7.12 -12.48
CA SER A 145 1.43 -7.18 -11.28
C SER A 145 1.48 -8.57 -10.63
N VAL A 146 1.47 -9.63 -11.45
CA VAL A 146 1.66 -11.02 -10.98
C VAL A 146 3.08 -11.24 -10.47
N GLU A 147 4.09 -10.80 -11.22
CA GLU A 147 5.50 -10.93 -10.83
C GLU A 147 5.81 -10.20 -9.52
N ALA A 148 5.25 -9.01 -9.29
CA ALA A 148 5.44 -8.27 -8.05
C ALA A 148 5.02 -9.08 -6.81
N GLN A 149 3.95 -9.88 -6.91
CA GLN A 149 3.51 -10.74 -5.79
C GLN A 149 4.44 -11.93 -5.54
N ARG A 150 5.22 -12.37 -6.54
CA ARG A 150 6.22 -13.44 -6.35
C ARG A 150 7.27 -13.06 -5.32
N PHE A 151 7.62 -11.78 -5.19
CA PHE A 151 8.49 -11.34 -4.11
C PHE A 151 7.90 -11.69 -2.74
N GLY A 152 6.61 -11.40 -2.53
CA GLY A 152 5.89 -11.73 -1.31
C GLY A 152 5.87 -13.24 -1.02
N MET A 153 5.64 -14.07 -2.05
CA MET A 153 5.67 -15.53 -1.93
C MET A 153 7.07 -16.08 -1.58
N ILE A 154 8.12 -15.56 -2.22
CA ILE A 154 9.51 -15.98 -1.96
C ILE A 154 9.94 -15.57 -0.53
N ALA A 155 9.57 -14.36 -0.11
CA ALA A 155 9.94 -13.84 1.21
C ALA A 155 9.08 -14.45 2.34
N GLY A 156 7.78 -14.68 2.12
CA GLY A 156 6.84 -15.18 3.12
C GLY A 156 7.12 -16.61 3.60
N LYS A 157 7.82 -17.43 2.80
CA LYS A 157 8.30 -18.76 3.18
C LYS A 157 9.62 -18.75 3.97
N MET A 158 10.27 -17.59 4.15
CA MET A 158 11.59 -17.54 4.78
C MET A 158 11.48 -17.67 6.30
N THR A 159 12.10 -18.72 6.84
CA THR A 159 12.25 -18.96 8.27
C THR A 159 13.71 -19.21 8.65
N VAL A 160 14.03 -19.03 9.93
CA VAL A 160 15.32 -19.38 10.52
C VAL A 160 15.11 -20.07 11.87
N GLU A 161 16.03 -20.96 12.25
CA GLU A 161 16.00 -21.58 13.57
C GLU A 161 16.86 -20.79 14.57
N VAL A 162 16.27 -20.44 15.72
CA VAL A 162 16.96 -19.80 16.83
C VAL A 162 16.61 -20.57 18.10
N ASN A 163 17.63 -21.06 18.82
CA ASN A 163 17.47 -21.84 20.06
C ASN A 163 16.52 -23.04 19.94
N GLY A 164 16.57 -23.79 18.83
CA GLY A 164 15.74 -24.98 18.60
C GLY A 164 14.30 -24.70 18.15
N GLN A 165 13.94 -23.43 17.90
CA GLN A 165 12.62 -23.03 17.44
C GLN A 165 12.69 -22.31 16.08
N GLU A 166 11.74 -22.60 15.20
CA GLU A 166 11.56 -21.91 13.91
C GLU A 166 10.89 -20.55 14.10
N TYR A 167 11.41 -19.52 13.44
CA TYR A 167 10.89 -18.16 13.43
C TYR A 167 10.81 -17.62 12.00
N THR A 168 9.79 -16.81 11.69
CA THR A 168 9.84 -15.93 10.51
C THR A 168 11.01 -14.94 10.64
N LEU A 169 11.42 -14.31 9.54
CA LEU A 169 12.51 -13.32 9.61
C LEU A 169 12.16 -12.12 10.52
N GLN A 170 10.89 -11.70 10.50
CA GLN A 170 10.37 -10.63 11.36
C GLN A 170 10.41 -11.07 12.84
N GLN A 171 9.92 -12.26 13.15
CA GLN A 171 9.98 -12.78 14.52
C GLN A 171 11.40 -13.00 15.02
N ALA A 172 12.33 -13.36 14.14
CA ALA A 172 13.74 -13.52 14.49
C ALA A 172 14.43 -12.16 14.75
N ALA A 173 13.97 -11.06 14.15
CA ALA A 173 14.56 -9.74 14.34
C ALA A 173 14.50 -9.27 15.80
N LYS A 174 13.52 -9.73 16.60
CA LYS A 174 13.43 -9.41 18.05
C LYS A 174 14.67 -9.81 18.84
N PHE A 175 15.45 -10.80 18.37
CA PHE A 175 16.69 -11.21 19.03
C PHE A 175 17.85 -10.26 18.75
N LEU A 176 17.74 -9.35 17.77
CA LEU A 176 18.72 -8.29 17.51
C LEU A 176 18.70 -7.17 18.56
N GLU A 177 17.69 -7.16 19.43
CA GLU A 177 17.63 -6.24 20.57
C GLU A 177 18.24 -6.84 21.85
N ASP A 178 18.55 -8.15 21.85
CA ASP A 178 19.04 -8.87 23.03
C ASP A 178 20.41 -8.34 23.51
N PRO A 179 20.66 -8.21 24.83
CA PRO A 179 21.96 -7.75 25.32
C PRO A 179 23.13 -8.67 24.95
N ASN A 180 22.89 -9.97 24.71
CA ASN A 180 23.92 -10.92 24.29
C ASN A 180 24.34 -10.70 22.83
N ARG A 181 25.53 -10.15 22.64
CA ARG A 181 26.08 -9.84 21.31
C ARG A 181 26.28 -11.05 20.41
N ASP A 182 26.67 -12.19 20.97
CA ASP A 182 26.89 -13.41 20.19
C ASP A 182 25.58 -13.96 19.62
N LEU A 183 24.50 -13.86 20.40
CA LEU A 183 23.16 -14.21 19.94
C LEU A 183 22.73 -13.29 18.80
N ARG A 184 22.90 -11.97 18.96
CA ARG A 184 22.56 -10.99 17.91
C ARG A 184 23.32 -11.25 16.62
N GLU A 185 24.63 -11.47 16.71
CA GLU A 185 25.47 -11.77 15.54
C GLU A 185 25.03 -13.06 14.85
N SER A 186 24.81 -14.13 15.61
CA SER A 186 24.35 -15.42 15.09
C SER A 186 23.01 -15.26 14.35
N VAL A 187 22.04 -14.58 14.95
CA VAL A 187 20.72 -14.37 14.35
C VAL A 187 20.80 -13.49 13.11
N TYR A 188 21.55 -12.39 13.16
CA TYR A 188 21.75 -11.52 12.00
C TYR A 188 22.33 -12.28 10.80
N ARG A 189 23.34 -13.13 11.05
CA ARG A 189 23.96 -13.96 10.01
C ARG A 189 22.99 -14.99 9.46
N LYS A 190 22.25 -15.71 10.31
CA LYS A 190 21.21 -16.66 9.89
C LYS A 190 20.14 -15.99 9.00
N ILE A 191 19.65 -14.82 9.38
CA ILE A 191 18.69 -14.03 8.57
C ILE A 191 19.31 -13.66 7.22
N SER A 192 20.55 -13.18 7.22
CA SER A 192 21.26 -12.77 6.00
C SER A 192 21.53 -13.95 5.07
N GLU A 193 22.00 -15.08 5.60
CA GLU A 193 22.26 -16.32 4.87
C GLU A 193 20.96 -16.90 4.29
N ARG A 194 19.87 -16.88 5.07
CA ARG A 194 18.56 -17.31 4.57
C ARG A 194 18.12 -16.45 3.38
N ARG A 195 18.21 -15.12 3.47
CA ARG A 195 17.88 -14.24 2.33
C ARG A 195 18.78 -14.52 1.12
N LEU A 196 20.07 -14.77 1.34
CA LEU A 196 21.02 -15.07 0.28
C LEU A 196 20.75 -16.40 -0.45
N ALA A 197 20.10 -17.36 0.19
CA ALA A 197 19.74 -18.64 -0.44
C ALA A 197 18.81 -18.45 -1.67
N ASP A 198 17.90 -17.48 -1.62
CA ASP A 198 16.94 -17.19 -2.71
C ASP A 198 17.44 -16.07 -3.65
N LYS A 199 18.71 -15.64 -3.53
CA LYS A 199 19.23 -14.47 -4.27
C LYS A 199 19.07 -14.59 -5.79
N ASN A 200 19.23 -15.80 -6.35
CA ASN A 200 19.18 -15.99 -7.80
C ASN A 200 17.75 -15.79 -8.32
N GLU A 201 16.76 -16.37 -7.63
CA GLU A 201 15.35 -16.19 -7.96
C GLU A 201 14.94 -14.72 -7.84
N LEU A 202 15.34 -14.05 -6.75
CA LEU A 202 15.08 -12.63 -6.54
C LEU A 202 15.77 -11.74 -7.59
N ASN A 203 17.01 -12.05 -7.98
CA ASN A 203 17.73 -11.32 -9.03
C ASN A 203 17.05 -11.47 -10.40
N HIS A 204 16.62 -12.68 -10.74
CA HIS A 204 15.87 -12.92 -11.98
C HIS A 204 14.54 -12.16 -11.98
N LEU A 205 13.79 -12.21 -10.88
CA LEU A 205 12.54 -11.48 -10.72
C LEU A 205 12.75 -9.97 -10.88
N PHE A 206 13.73 -9.41 -10.17
CA PHE A 206 14.04 -7.98 -10.24
C PHE A 206 14.48 -7.55 -11.64
N THR A 207 15.31 -8.36 -12.32
CA THR A 207 15.74 -8.10 -13.70
C THR A 207 14.55 -8.11 -14.66
N SER A 208 13.65 -9.09 -14.54
CA SER A 208 12.43 -9.20 -15.35
C SER A 208 11.54 -7.96 -15.18
N LEU A 209 11.27 -7.57 -13.92
CA LEU A 209 10.50 -6.36 -13.61
C LEU A 209 11.17 -5.10 -14.16
N LEU A 210 12.49 -4.97 -14.03
CA LEU A 210 13.23 -3.81 -14.55
C LEU A 210 13.11 -3.68 -16.08
N GLN A 211 13.26 -4.80 -16.80
CA GLN A 211 13.14 -4.84 -18.26
C GLN A 211 11.74 -4.46 -18.72
N LYS A 212 10.69 -5.03 -18.10
CA LYS A 212 9.29 -4.70 -18.43
C LYS A 212 8.95 -3.24 -18.12
N ARG A 213 9.38 -2.73 -16.96
CA ARG A 213 9.21 -1.31 -16.58
C ARG A 213 9.87 -0.38 -17.60
N HIS A 214 11.08 -0.70 -18.02
CA HIS A 214 11.76 0.06 -19.06
C HIS A 214 10.98 0.01 -20.39
N GLN A 215 10.51 -1.16 -20.80
CA GLN A 215 9.71 -1.31 -22.03
C GLN A 215 8.39 -0.51 -21.96
N VAL A 216 7.70 -0.51 -20.82
CA VAL A 216 6.49 0.31 -20.60
C VAL A 216 6.77 1.79 -20.84
N ALA A 217 7.90 2.29 -20.33
CA ALA A 217 8.33 3.66 -20.53
C ALA A 217 8.65 3.97 -22.00
N LEU A 218 9.40 3.08 -22.67
CA LEU A 218 9.74 3.23 -24.08
C LEU A 218 8.50 3.27 -24.98
N ASN A 219 7.54 2.38 -24.74
CA ASN A 219 6.26 2.36 -25.47
C ASN A 219 5.46 3.66 -25.30
N ALA A 220 5.56 4.30 -24.12
CA ALA A 220 4.93 5.58 -23.84
C ALA A 220 5.73 6.80 -24.35
N GLY A 221 6.91 6.59 -24.97
CA GLY A 221 7.75 7.66 -25.53
C GLY A 221 8.77 8.24 -24.55
N PHE A 222 9.07 7.56 -23.44
CA PHE A 222 10.05 7.99 -22.45
C PHE A 222 11.36 7.23 -22.59
N GLU A 223 12.48 7.91 -22.42
CA GLU A 223 13.82 7.29 -22.41
C GLU A 223 14.04 6.36 -21.21
N ASN A 224 13.32 6.57 -20.11
CA ASN A 224 13.52 5.84 -18.87
C ASN A 224 12.23 5.75 -18.02
N TYR A 225 12.17 4.75 -17.14
CA TYR A 225 10.99 4.50 -16.31
C TYR A 225 10.76 5.54 -15.21
N ARG A 226 11.81 6.21 -14.72
CA ARG A 226 11.69 7.26 -13.69
C ARG A 226 10.81 8.40 -14.21
N ASP A 227 11.10 8.91 -15.40
CA ASP A 227 10.39 10.07 -15.96
C ASP A 227 8.93 9.70 -16.31
N PHE A 228 8.70 8.49 -16.83
CA PHE A 228 7.36 7.93 -17.01
C PHE A 228 6.57 7.87 -15.70
N ARG A 229 7.14 7.24 -14.66
CA ARG A 229 6.46 7.09 -13.36
C ARG A 229 6.23 8.39 -12.63
N PHE A 230 7.08 9.40 -12.84
CA PHE A 230 6.88 10.70 -12.25
C PHE A 230 5.54 11.32 -12.70
N ILE A 231 5.22 11.18 -13.99
CA ILE A 231 3.94 11.65 -14.55
C ILE A 231 2.79 10.73 -14.15
N GLU A 232 2.97 9.41 -14.24
CA GLU A 232 1.91 8.43 -13.90
C GLU A 232 1.51 8.51 -12.42
N LEU A 233 2.43 8.86 -11.51
CA LEU A 233 2.14 9.07 -10.09
C LEU A 233 1.49 10.43 -9.79
N GLY A 234 1.19 11.25 -10.79
CA GLY A 234 0.59 12.58 -10.59
C GLY A 234 1.51 13.56 -9.85
N ARG A 235 2.84 13.38 -9.94
CA ARG A 235 3.83 14.23 -9.23
C ARG A 235 4.03 15.52 -9.98
N PHE A 236 3.14 16.45 -9.67
CA PHE A 236 2.89 17.63 -10.45
C PHE A 236 3.51 18.91 -9.91
N ASP A 237 3.87 18.90 -8.64
CA ASP A 237 4.21 20.09 -7.87
C ASP A 237 5.70 20.11 -7.44
N TYR A 238 6.48 19.11 -7.89
CA TYR A 238 7.92 19.05 -7.75
C TYR A 238 8.53 18.32 -8.95
N SER A 239 9.86 18.35 -9.10
CA SER A 239 10.57 17.68 -10.20
C SER A 239 11.58 16.64 -9.69
N LYS A 240 12.15 15.84 -10.61
CA LYS A 240 13.23 14.90 -10.26
C LYS A 240 14.48 15.62 -9.75
N GLU A 241 14.76 16.83 -10.22
CA GLU A 241 15.87 17.66 -9.74
C GLU A 241 15.66 18.07 -8.28
N ALA A 242 14.41 18.40 -7.90
CA ALA A 242 14.07 18.65 -6.50
C ALA A 242 14.30 17.41 -5.62
N CYS A 243 14.01 16.21 -6.12
CA CYS A 243 14.35 14.97 -5.41
C CYS A 243 15.86 14.82 -5.20
N TYR A 244 16.69 15.12 -6.20
CA TYR A 244 18.14 15.06 -6.05
C TYR A 244 18.67 16.08 -5.04
N GLN A 245 18.18 17.31 -5.09
CA GLN A 245 18.51 18.34 -4.12
C GLN A 245 18.11 17.93 -2.69
N PHE A 246 16.93 17.29 -2.54
CA PHE A 246 16.49 16.74 -1.26
C PHE A 246 17.43 15.65 -0.76
N HIS A 247 17.85 14.71 -1.62
CA HIS A 247 18.83 13.67 -1.25
C HIS A 247 20.17 14.27 -0.80
N ASP A 248 20.65 15.30 -1.50
CA ASP A 248 21.88 16.01 -1.12
C ASP A 248 21.73 16.71 0.23
N ALA A 249 20.58 17.33 0.50
CA ALA A 249 20.29 17.94 1.78
C ALA A 249 20.23 16.91 2.93
N VAL A 250 19.60 15.75 2.71
CA VAL A 250 19.59 14.64 3.68
C VAL A 250 21.02 14.15 3.95
N LYS A 251 21.82 13.95 2.90
CA LYS A 251 23.23 13.55 3.03
C LYS A 251 24.04 14.58 3.83
N LEU A 252 23.83 15.86 3.58
CA LEU A 252 24.59 16.94 4.20
C LEU A 252 24.19 17.19 5.66
N HIS A 253 22.89 17.14 5.96
CA HIS A 253 22.35 17.60 7.25
C HIS A 253 21.88 16.48 8.17
N VAL A 254 21.32 15.39 7.64
CA VAL A 254 20.76 14.29 8.44
C VAL A 254 21.82 13.23 8.75
N MET A 255 22.65 12.85 7.77
CA MET A 255 23.66 11.81 8.00
C MET A 255 24.67 12.14 9.12
N PRO A 256 25.12 13.39 9.32
CA PRO A 256 25.93 13.73 10.49
C PRO A 256 25.21 13.49 11.84
N LEU A 257 23.89 13.66 11.88
CA LEU A 257 23.08 13.37 13.08
C LEU A 257 22.97 11.87 13.30
N VAL A 258 22.73 11.09 12.24
CA VAL A 258 22.74 9.61 12.30
C VAL A 258 24.08 9.10 12.81
N ASN A 259 25.21 9.65 12.33
CA ASN A 259 26.54 9.29 12.84
C ASN A 259 26.70 9.59 14.34
N LYS A 260 26.17 10.72 14.83
CA LYS A 260 26.16 11.03 16.26
C LYS A 260 25.33 10.01 17.06
N LEU A 261 24.18 9.59 16.54
CA LEU A 261 23.35 8.56 17.17
C LEU A 261 24.07 7.21 17.22
N TYR A 262 24.78 6.82 16.16
CA TYR A 262 25.57 5.59 16.14
C TYR A 262 26.78 5.63 17.08
N GLU A 263 27.50 6.75 17.16
CA GLU A 263 28.57 6.90 18.16
C GLU A 263 28.01 6.86 19.59
N ALA A 264 26.87 7.51 19.85
CA ALA A 264 26.21 7.42 21.15
C ALA A 264 25.78 5.97 21.48
N LYS A 265 25.20 5.24 20.52
CA LYS A 265 24.84 3.82 20.66
C LYS A 265 26.06 2.95 20.95
N LYS A 266 27.15 3.16 20.20
CA LYS A 266 28.43 2.47 20.38
C LYS A 266 29.01 2.69 21.78
N THR A 267 29.03 3.93 22.26
CA THR A 267 29.47 4.27 23.62
C THR A 267 28.55 3.65 24.67
N ARG A 268 27.23 3.74 24.48
CA ARG A 268 26.21 3.17 25.40
C ARG A 268 26.34 1.65 25.55
N LEU A 269 26.74 0.95 24.48
CA LEU A 269 26.98 -0.49 24.48
C LEU A 269 28.42 -0.88 24.88
N GLY A 270 29.31 0.09 25.11
CA GLY A 270 30.71 -0.18 25.46
C GLY A 270 31.53 -0.85 24.33
N LEU A 271 31.17 -0.63 23.07
CA LEU A 271 31.77 -1.34 21.92
C LEU A 271 32.93 -0.57 21.28
N SER A 272 33.98 -1.28 20.87
CA SER A 272 35.07 -0.70 20.07
C SER A 272 34.66 -0.43 18.62
N THR A 273 33.76 -1.26 18.08
CA THR A 273 33.18 -1.14 16.73
C THR A 273 31.71 -1.52 16.79
N LEU A 274 30.86 -0.65 16.25
CA LEU A 274 29.43 -0.91 16.06
C LEU A 274 29.23 -1.74 14.78
N ARG A 275 28.55 -2.88 14.88
CA ARG A 275 28.23 -3.76 13.75
C ARG A 275 26.74 -3.70 13.43
N PRO A 276 26.29 -4.20 12.26
CA PRO A 276 24.87 -4.19 11.89
C PRO A 276 23.95 -4.86 12.93
N TRP A 277 24.43 -5.90 13.62
CA TRP A 277 23.69 -6.58 14.69
C TRP A 277 23.76 -5.86 16.04
N ASP A 278 24.35 -4.67 16.12
CA ASP A 278 24.39 -3.85 17.35
C ASP A 278 23.45 -2.64 17.28
N ILE A 279 22.81 -2.38 16.14
CA ILE A 279 22.01 -1.17 15.91
C ILE A 279 20.77 -1.12 16.83
N ASP A 280 20.07 -2.25 16.95
CA ASP A 280 18.83 -2.35 17.75
C ASP A 280 19.09 -2.82 19.18
N ALA A 281 20.34 -3.19 19.50
CA ALA A 281 20.70 -3.82 20.77
C ALA A 281 20.44 -2.94 21.99
N GLU A 282 19.91 -3.52 23.06
CA GLU A 282 19.90 -2.87 24.37
C GLU A 282 21.15 -3.22 25.19
N PRO A 283 21.64 -2.30 26.05
CA PRO A 283 22.73 -2.59 26.98
C PRO A 283 22.42 -3.74 27.93
N GLU A 284 23.47 -4.38 28.46
CA GLU A 284 23.33 -5.41 29.48
C GLU A 284 22.54 -4.91 30.70
N GLY A 285 21.63 -5.74 31.21
CA GLY A 285 20.73 -5.40 32.30
C GLY A 285 19.48 -4.62 31.90
N ILE A 286 19.39 -4.13 30.65
CA ILE A 286 18.19 -3.50 30.09
C ILE A 286 17.42 -4.54 29.28
N LYS A 287 16.16 -4.76 29.66
CA LYS A 287 15.25 -5.60 28.88
C LYS A 287 14.62 -4.77 27.77
N PRO A 288 14.69 -5.21 26.51
CA PRO A 288 13.94 -4.57 25.43
C PRO A 288 12.45 -4.52 25.75
N LEU A 289 11.79 -3.45 25.32
CA LEU A 289 10.35 -3.31 25.52
C LEU A 289 9.60 -4.35 24.68
N ARG A 290 8.70 -5.09 25.33
CA ARG A 290 7.78 -6.05 24.71
C ARG A 290 6.35 -5.61 25.03
N PRO A 291 5.83 -4.58 24.32
CA PRO A 291 4.60 -3.91 24.71
C PRO A 291 3.34 -4.75 24.52
N PHE A 292 3.38 -5.85 23.78
CA PHE A 292 2.25 -6.75 23.60
C PHE A 292 2.72 -8.19 23.29
N GLN A 293 1.81 -9.15 23.45
CA GLN A 293 2.03 -10.57 23.15
C GLN A 293 1.18 -11.08 21.98
N THR A 294 0.05 -10.44 21.70
CA THR A 294 -0.89 -10.84 20.66
C THR A 294 -1.34 -9.65 19.84
N GLY A 295 -1.82 -9.88 18.61
CA GLY A 295 -2.43 -8.85 17.78
C GLY A 295 -3.64 -8.20 18.44
N GLU A 296 -4.38 -8.94 19.26
CA GLU A 296 -5.51 -8.44 20.06
C GLU A 296 -5.05 -7.44 21.12
N GLU A 297 -3.95 -7.73 21.83
CA GLU A 297 -3.39 -6.78 22.80
C GLU A 297 -2.83 -5.53 22.11
N LEU A 298 -2.20 -5.70 20.94
CA LEU A 298 -1.70 -4.58 20.12
C LEU A 298 -2.85 -3.63 19.74
N ILE A 299 -3.93 -4.15 19.14
CA ILE A 299 -5.06 -3.31 18.71
C ILE A 299 -5.75 -2.62 19.89
N GLU A 300 -5.94 -3.29 21.03
CA GLU A 300 -6.58 -2.68 22.20
C GLU A 300 -5.73 -1.54 22.77
N LYS A 301 -4.41 -1.71 22.83
CA LYS A 301 -3.49 -0.65 23.27
C LYS A 301 -3.47 0.52 22.30
N THR A 302 -3.47 0.26 20.99
CA THR A 302 -3.57 1.33 19.98
C THR A 302 -4.89 2.08 20.08
N ILE A 303 -6.02 1.38 20.26
CA ILE A 303 -7.33 2.01 20.50
C ILE A 303 -7.27 2.91 21.74
N GLN A 304 -6.69 2.44 22.85
CA GLN A 304 -6.54 3.24 24.07
C GLN A 304 -5.71 4.51 23.84
N CYS A 305 -4.59 4.40 23.11
CA CYS A 305 -3.78 5.56 22.72
C CYS A 305 -4.60 6.54 21.88
N PHE A 306 -5.29 6.03 20.85
CA PHE A 306 -6.07 6.85 19.92
C PHE A 306 -7.24 7.56 20.61
N ASN A 307 -7.89 6.94 21.60
CA ASN A 307 -8.94 7.61 22.38
C ASN A 307 -8.43 8.81 23.17
N GLN A 308 -7.17 8.78 23.64
CA GLN A 308 -6.57 9.89 24.38
C GLN A 308 -6.29 11.09 23.46
N LEU A 309 -5.93 10.82 22.21
CA LEU A 309 -5.81 11.86 21.18
C LEU A 309 -7.18 12.40 20.79
N ARG A 310 -8.07 11.51 20.35
CA ARG A 310 -9.44 11.83 19.97
C ARG A 310 -10.31 10.57 19.98
N PRO A 311 -11.45 10.54 20.71
CA PRO A 311 -12.32 9.36 20.77
C PRO A 311 -12.71 8.78 19.41
N PHE A 312 -13.01 9.65 18.42
CA PHE A 312 -13.28 9.25 17.03
C PHE A 312 -12.19 8.35 16.42
N PHE A 313 -10.91 8.59 16.73
CA PHE A 313 -9.82 7.78 16.18
C PHE A 313 -9.86 6.34 16.72
N GLY A 314 -10.13 6.20 18.03
CA GLY A 314 -10.34 4.89 18.63
C GLY A 314 -11.59 4.19 18.06
N ASP A 315 -12.66 4.94 17.78
CA ASP A 315 -13.89 4.39 17.20
C ASP A 315 -13.68 3.86 15.77
N CYS A 316 -12.86 4.52 14.94
CA CYS A 316 -12.47 4.01 13.62
C CYS A 316 -11.80 2.63 13.72
N LEU A 317 -10.84 2.48 14.63
CA LEU A 317 -10.15 1.21 14.84
C LEU A 317 -11.08 0.13 15.40
N ARG A 318 -12.01 0.47 16.31
CA ARG A 318 -13.05 -0.45 16.78
C ARG A 318 -13.95 -0.91 15.64
N LYS A 319 -14.35 0.00 14.74
CA LYS A 319 -15.15 -0.34 13.57
C LYS A 319 -14.40 -1.32 12.67
N MET A 320 -13.14 -1.03 12.31
CA MET A 320 -12.30 -1.93 11.52
C MET A 320 -12.16 -3.31 12.16
N LYS A 321 -11.90 -3.36 13.48
CA LYS A 321 -11.84 -4.60 14.24
C LYS A 321 -13.14 -5.39 14.14
N SER A 322 -14.28 -4.75 14.32
CA SER A 322 -15.60 -5.40 14.22
C SER A 322 -15.91 -5.95 12.83
N MET A 323 -15.30 -5.39 11.79
CA MET A 323 -15.44 -5.80 10.40
C MET A 323 -14.44 -6.88 9.99
N GLY A 324 -13.47 -7.22 10.85
CA GLY A 324 -12.37 -8.14 10.51
C GLY A 324 -11.35 -7.53 9.55
N HIS A 325 -11.18 -6.21 9.56
CA HIS A 325 -10.30 -5.48 8.65
C HIS A 325 -8.86 -5.34 9.18
N LEU A 326 -8.41 -6.28 10.02
CA LEU A 326 -7.10 -6.26 10.65
C LEU A 326 -6.47 -7.65 10.52
N ASP A 327 -5.27 -7.73 9.94
CA ASP A 327 -4.41 -8.91 9.99
C ASP A 327 -3.01 -8.52 10.44
N LEU A 328 -2.79 -8.56 11.76
CA LEU A 328 -1.64 -7.90 12.39
C LEU A 328 -0.45 -8.84 12.67
N GLU A 329 -0.68 -10.12 12.95
CA GLU A 329 0.39 -10.99 13.46
C GLU A 329 1.30 -11.53 12.34
N SER A 330 2.60 -11.70 12.64
CA SER A 330 3.54 -12.39 11.75
C SER A 330 3.36 -13.92 11.84
N ARG A 331 3.30 -14.58 10.68
CA ARG A 331 3.24 -16.03 10.56
C ARG A 331 3.90 -16.51 9.26
N LYS A 332 4.34 -17.76 9.24
CA LYS A 332 4.85 -18.41 8.02
C LYS A 332 3.75 -18.42 6.95
N GLY A 333 4.15 -18.21 5.70
CA GLY A 333 3.20 -18.16 4.58
C GLY A 333 2.47 -16.81 4.46
N LYS A 334 2.67 -15.84 5.35
CA LYS A 334 2.19 -14.46 5.18
C LYS A 334 3.23 -13.63 4.42
N ALA A 335 2.78 -12.74 3.53
CA ALA A 335 3.68 -11.81 2.84
C ALA A 335 4.40 -10.88 3.83
N PRO A 336 5.64 -10.42 3.55
CA PRO A 336 6.36 -9.53 4.45
C PRO A 336 5.82 -8.09 4.40
N GLY A 337 6.16 -7.30 5.42
CA GLY A 337 5.89 -5.86 5.48
C GLY A 337 4.58 -5.50 6.18
N GLY A 338 4.10 -4.28 5.91
CA GLY A 338 2.82 -3.76 6.35
C GLY A 338 2.23 -2.83 5.29
N TYR A 339 0.90 -2.69 5.27
CA TYR A 339 0.19 -1.73 4.43
C TYR A 339 -1.22 -1.44 4.96
N ASN A 340 -1.74 -0.28 4.56
CA ASN A 340 -3.15 0.08 4.63
C ASN A 340 -3.78 0.00 3.23
N CYS A 341 -4.97 -0.60 3.14
CA CYS A 341 -5.74 -0.69 1.91
C CYS A 341 -7.10 0.01 2.10
N PRO A 342 -7.37 1.17 1.44
CA PRO A 342 -8.55 2.01 1.69
C PRO A 342 -9.94 1.36 1.54
N LEU A 343 -10.10 0.36 0.66
CA LEU A 343 -11.38 -0.29 0.29
C LEU A 343 -12.46 0.72 -0.15
N ALA A 344 -12.52 1.00 -1.45
CA ALA A 344 -13.22 2.15 -2.02
C ALA A 344 -14.75 2.22 -1.82
N GLU A 345 -15.46 1.10 -1.79
CA GLU A 345 -16.91 1.06 -1.55
C GLU A 345 -17.27 1.05 -0.07
N THR A 346 -16.53 0.26 0.71
CA THR A 346 -16.77 0.03 2.13
C THR A 346 -16.28 1.19 2.98
N GLY A 347 -15.20 1.85 2.57
CA GLY A 347 -14.60 3.03 3.21
C GLY A 347 -13.78 2.75 4.46
N ALA A 348 -14.07 1.64 5.16
CA ALA A 348 -13.22 1.14 6.24
C ALA A 348 -12.02 0.42 5.62
N PRO A 349 -10.79 0.93 5.78
CA PRO A 349 -9.62 0.28 5.22
C PRO A 349 -9.32 -1.06 5.88
N PHE A 350 -8.42 -1.82 5.27
CA PHE A 350 -7.78 -3.01 5.85
C PHE A 350 -6.35 -2.69 6.27
N ILE A 351 -5.95 -3.08 7.48
CA ILE A 351 -4.54 -3.01 7.93
C ILE A 351 -3.93 -4.40 7.92
N PHE A 352 -2.85 -4.53 7.17
CA PHE A 352 -1.99 -5.70 7.13
C PHE A 352 -0.64 -5.35 7.74
N MET A 353 -0.12 -6.16 8.65
CA MET A 353 1.26 -6.02 9.14
C MET A 353 1.81 -7.36 9.67
N ASN A 354 3.08 -7.37 10.07
CA ASN A 354 3.77 -8.57 10.57
C ASN A 354 4.32 -8.34 12.00
N ALA A 355 3.42 -8.08 12.95
CA ALA A 355 3.76 -7.84 14.35
C ALA A 355 4.42 -9.07 14.99
N ALA A 356 5.50 -8.83 15.74
CA ALA A 356 6.29 -9.83 16.44
C ALA A 356 6.54 -9.51 17.94
N GLY A 357 5.89 -8.47 18.48
CA GLY A 357 5.92 -8.09 19.89
C GLY A 357 6.93 -6.98 20.22
N GLN A 358 7.50 -6.31 19.22
CA GLN A 358 8.49 -5.23 19.36
C GLN A 358 7.81 -3.87 19.48
N LEU A 359 8.54 -2.85 19.97
CA LEU A 359 8.02 -1.47 20.00
C LEU A 359 7.75 -0.93 18.59
N ASP A 360 8.62 -1.27 17.63
CA ASP A 360 8.47 -0.85 16.23
C ASP A 360 7.17 -1.36 15.59
N ASP A 361 6.63 -2.48 16.07
CA ASP A 361 5.32 -2.98 15.64
C ASP A 361 4.19 -2.05 16.11
N VAL A 362 4.32 -1.45 17.30
CA VAL A 362 3.36 -0.45 17.79
C VAL A 362 3.43 0.80 16.93
N THR A 363 4.64 1.28 16.62
CA THR A 363 4.84 2.42 15.71
C THR A 363 4.21 2.15 14.34
N THR A 364 4.43 0.96 13.78
CA THR A 364 3.80 0.53 12.52
C THR A 364 2.28 0.53 12.63
N MET A 365 1.70 -0.03 13.70
CA MET A 365 0.25 -0.04 13.89
C MET A 365 -0.33 1.39 14.01
N VAL A 366 0.38 2.31 14.66
CA VAL A 366 0.01 3.72 14.78
C VAL A 366 0.10 4.43 13.42
N HIS A 367 1.16 4.17 12.65
CA HIS A 367 1.36 4.65 11.28
C HIS A 367 0.18 4.25 10.38
N GLU A 368 -0.13 2.95 10.32
CA GLU A 368 -1.24 2.43 9.53
C GLU A 368 -2.60 2.92 10.05
N GLY A 369 -2.70 3.19 11.36
CA GLY A 369 -3.84 3.86 11.97
C GLY A 369 -4.03 5.28 11.43
N GLY A 370 -2.97 6.04 11.16
CA GLY A 370 -3.04 7.35 10.54
C GLY A 370 -3.63 7.31 9.12
N HIS A 371 -3.18 6.36 8.28
CA HIS A 371 -3.81 6.09 6.98
C HIS A 371 -5.28 5.68 7.13
N ALA A 372 -5.61 4.89 8.17
CA ALA A 372 -6.97 4.49 8.42
C ALA A 372 -7.87 5.69 8.71
N ILE A 373 -7.47 6.55 9.64
CA ILE A 373 -8.22 7.78 9.96
C ILE A 373 -8.39 8.66 8.72
N HIS A 374 -7.36 8.81 7.89
CA HIS A 374 -7.47 9.58 6.65
C HIS A 374 -8.53 8.98 5.71
N SER A 375 -8.58 7.65 5.56
CA SER A 375 -9.58 6.96 4.74
C SER A 375 -11.01 7.15 5.28
N PHE A 376 -11.21 7.06 6.60
CA PHE A 376 -12.52 7.34 7.21
C PHE A 376 -12.97 8.78 6.96
N LEU A 377 -12.05 9.75 7.06
CA LEU A 377 -12.37 11.17 6.85
C LEU A 377 -12.62 11.52 5.38
N SER A 378 -12.03 10.78 4.44
CA SER A 378 -12.22 10.99 2.99
C SER A 378 -13.37 10.17 2.41
N HIS A 379 -13.99 9.27 3.17
CA HIS A 379 -15.03 8.36 2.67
C HIS A 379 -16.23 9.07 2.04
N ASP A 380 -16.66 10.18 2.63
CA ASP A 380 -17.84 10.92 2.17
C ASP A 380 -17.55 11.84 0.96
N LEU A 381 -16.32 11.84 0.43
CA LEU A 381 -16.02 12.52 -0.83
C LEU A 381 -16.83 11.90 -1.97
N GLU A 382 -17.44 12.77 -2.78
CA GLU A 382 -18.46 12.38 -3.76
C GLU A 382 -17.97 11.36 -4.81
N LEU A 383 -16.70 11.46 -5.20
CA LEU A 383 -16.08 10.56 -6.16
C LEU A 383 -14.91 9.82 -5.49
N HIS A 384 -14.79 8.53 -5.77
CA HIS A 384 -13.63 7.68 -5.48
C HIS A 384 -12.34 8.34 -5.98
N ASN A 385 -12.33 8.90 -7.18
CA ASN A 385 -11.17 9.62 -7.71
C ASN A 385 -10.78 10.90 -6.94
N PHE A 386 -11.66 11.44 -6.09
CA PHE A 386 -11.29 12.54 -5.16
C PHE A 386 -10.59 12.04 -3.89
N LYS A 387 -10.69 10.75 -3.61
CA LYS A 387 -10.00 10.09 -2.49
C LYS A 387 -8.57 9.70 -2.87
N GLU A 388 -8.24 9.73 -4.16
CA GLU A 388 -6.90 9.46 -4.67
C GLU A 388 -5.97 10.66 -4.47
N TYR A 389 -4.82 10.43 -3.85
CA TYR A 389 -3.77 11.42 -3.63
C TYR A 389 -2.39 10.80 -3.82
N PRO A 390 -1.35 11.59 -4.16
CA PRO A 390 0.01 11.08 -4.28
C PRO A 390 0.48 10.43 -2.96
N THR A 391 1.26 9.35 -3.06
CA THR A 391 1.70 8.56 -1.90
C THR A 391 2.42 9.41 -0.85
N GLU A 392 3.24 10.37 -1.26
CA GLU A 392 3.91 11.30 -0.34
C GLU A 392 2.94 12.12 0.54
N ILE A 393 1.73 12.40 0.06
CA ILE A 393 0.68 13.06 0.86
C ILE A 393 0.01 12.06 1.80
N ALA A 394 -0.13 10.80 1.37
CA ALA A 394 -0.59 9.71 2.24
C ALA A 394 0.27 9.62 3.50
N GLU A 395 1.60 9.67 3.32
CA GLU A 395 2.59 9.55 4.40
C GLU A 395 2.54 10.69 5.42
N VAL A 396 1.98 11.85 5.07
CA VAL A 396 1.79 12.94 6.03
C VAL A 396 0.83 12.51 7.14
N ALA A 397 -0.25 11.80 6.80
CA ALA A 397 -1.23 11.36 7.80
C ALA A 397 -0.66 10.26 8.71
N SER A 398 0.07 9.31 8.14
CA SER A 398 0.62 8.17 8.88
C SER A 398 1.84 8.54 9.74
N MET A 399 2.86 9.19 9.16
CA MET A 399 4.05 9.60 9.90
C MET A 399 3.75 10.66 10.96
N SER A 400 2.78 11.54 10.72
CA SER A 400 2.34 12.48 11.76
C SER A 400 1.72 11.75 12.94
N MET A 401 0.91 10.71 12.69
CA MET A 401 0.25 9.93 13.75
C MET A 401 1.27 9.23 14.65
N GLU A 402 2.44 8.83 14.13
CA GLU A 402 3.52 8.25 14.95
C GLU A 402 4.07 9.21 16.03
N LEU A 403 3.95 10.52 15.80
CA LEU A 403 4.54 11.56 16.65
C LEU A 403 3.56 12.21 17.63
N PHE A 404 2.25 12.05 17.43
CA PHE A 404 1.19 12.76 18.17
C PHE A 404 0.79 12.10 19.49
#